data_AF-A0A6C0C1U8-F1
#
_entry.id   AF-A0A6C0C1U8-F1
#
_cell.length_a   1.000
_cell.length_b   1.000
_cell.length_c   1.000
_cell.angle_alpha   90.00
_cell.angle_beta   90.00
_cell.angle_gamma   90.00
#
_symmetry.space_group_name_H-M   'P 1'
#
loop_
_entity.id
_entity.type
_entity.pdbx_description
1 polymer ?
#
loop_
_entity_poly.entity_id
_entity_poly.type
_entity_poly.pdbx_seq_one_letter_code
_entity_poly.pdbx_strand_id
1 'polypeptide(L)'
;MKKLSKRDYKKITKFYKSKKHTRKNALKTISRKFCSCVEKVKTKKKGEAIGICTKSVINRKGFKRGKFSCKRKPSIQLYKGGKRRKKTRKRRRK
;
A
#
# COMPACT_ATOMS: atom_id res chain seq x y z
N MET A 1 -14.56 -10.34 4.50
CA MET A 1 -13.21 -9.76 4.26
C MET A 1 -12.14 -10.85 4.33
N LYS A 2 -11.29 -11.03 3.30
CA LYS A 2 -10.21 -12.05 3.35
C LYS A 2 -8.95 -11.47 4.01
N LYS A 3 -8.53 -12.08 5.13
CA LYS A 3 -7.28 -11.75 5.85
C LYS A 3 -6.06 -12.05 4.96
N LEU A 4 -4.95 -11.31 5.14
CA LEU A 4 -3.71 -11.57 4.41
C LEU A 4 -3.04 -12.85 4.88
N SER A 5 -2.48 -13.62 3.94
CA SER A 5 -1.65 -14.79 4.25
C SER A 5 -0.21 -14.39 4.59
N LYS A 6 0.54 -15.29 5.24
CA LYS A 6 1.99 -15.12 5.46
C LYS A 6 2.75 -14.85 4.14
N ARG A 7 2.33 -15.46 3.03
CA ARG A 7 2.91 -15.25 1.69
C ARG A 7 2.71 -13.82 1.17
N ASP A 8 1.58 -13.19 1.49
CA ASP A 8 1.31 -11.80 1.08
C ASP A 8 2.19 -10.80 1.83
N TYR A 9 2.44 -11.04 3.11
CA TYR A 9 3.39 -10.24 3.90
C TYR A 9 4.83 -10.39 3.40
N LYS A 10 5.22 -11.57 2.92
CA LYS A 10 6.51 -11.76 2.22
C LYS A 10 6.59 -10.93 0.93
N LYS A 11 5.52 -10.88 0.12
CA LYS A 11 5.49 -10.04 -1.10
C LYS A 11 5.67 -8.55 -0.81
N ILE A 12 5.01 -8.06 0.25
CA ILE A 12 5.14 -6.67 0.70
C ILE A 12 6.59 -6.37 1.11
N THR A 13 7.18 -7.20 1.96
CA THR A 13 8.55 -6.98 2.47
C THR A 13 9.60 -7.09 1.36
N LYS A 14 9.41 -8.01 0.40
CA LYS A 14 10.25 -8.13 -0.80
C LYS A 14 10.18 -6.87 -1.68
N PHE A 15 8.99 -6.30 -1.87
CA PHE A 15 8.82 -5.06 -2.65
C PHE A 15 9.57 -3.87 -2.04
N TYR A 16 9.66 -3.81 -0.71
CA TYR A 16 10.36 -2.75 0.01
C TYR A 16 11.79 -3.14 0.45
N LYS A 17 12.36 -4.21 -0.12
CA LYS A 17 13.73 -4.69 0.15
C LYS A 17 14.08 -4.80 1.64
N SER A 18 13.14 -5.23 2.48
CA SER A 18 13.39 -5.36 3.92
C SER A 18 13.94 -6.75 4.26
N LYS A 19 15.06 -6.82 4.99
CA LYS A 19 15.75 -8.07 5.40
C LYS A 19 14.92 -8.94 6.36
N LYS A 20 13.98 -8.34 7.13
CA LYS A 20 13.17 -9.05 8.13
C LYS A 20 11.73 -9.27 7.64
N HIS A 21 11.41 -10.50 7.25
CA HIS A 21 10.10 -10.90 6.70
C HIS A 21 9.00 -11.16 7.75
N THR A 22 8.87 -10.27 8.74
CA THR A 22 7.81 -10.41 9.76
C THR A 22 6.58 -9.60 9.39
N ARG A 23 5.40 -10.09 9.81
CA ARG A 23 4.12 -9.38 9.64
C ARG A 23 4.16 -7.97 10.23
N LYS A 24 4.73 -7.83 11.44
CA LYS A 24 4.87 -6.54 12.13
C LYS A 24 5.70 -5.55 11.30
N ASN A 25 6.85 -5.99 10.76
CA ASN A 25 7.69 -5.12 9.94
C ASN A 25 7.04 -4.76 8.60
N ALA A 26 6.38 -5.72 7.94
CA ALA A 26 5.65 -5.46 6.70
C ALA A 26 4.61 -4.34 6.88
N LEU A 27 3.81 -4.44 7.95
CA LEU A 27 2.80 -3.46 8.30
C LEU A 27 3.43 -2.12 8.69
N LYS A 28 4.45 -2.11 9.55
CA LYS A 28 5.16 -0.89 9.97
C LYS A 28 5.74 -0.13 8.78
N THR A 29 6.37 -0.83 7.84
CA THR A 29 6.96 -0.24 6.63
C THR A 29 5.89 0.35 5.71
N ILE A 30 4.80 -0.39 5.44
CA ILE A 30 3.69 0.14 4.65
C ILE A 30 3.07 1.35 5.34
N SER A 31 2.77 1.27 6.63
CA SER A 31 2.15 2.38 7.38
C SER A 31 3.00 3.63 7.28
N ARG A 32 4.32 3.51 7.53
CA ARG A 32 5.25 4.65 7.43
C ARG A 32 5.25 5.25 6.04
N LYS A 33 5.41 4.42 4.99
CA LYS A 33 5.40 4.90 3.60
C LYS A 33 4.05 5.52 3.20
N PHE A 34 2.95 5.00 3.72
CA PHE A 34 1.61 5.53 3.48
C PHE A 34 1.44 6.90 4.13
N CYS A 35 1.79 7.04 5.41
CA CYS A 35 1.69 8.30 6.14
C CYS A 35 2.60 9.38 5.57
N SER A 36 3.87 9.04 5.29
CA SER A 36 4.79 9.98 4.63
C SER A 36 4.30 10.38 3.24
N CYS A 37 3.58 9.53 2.51
CA CYS A 37 2.98 9.90 1.24
C CYS A 37 1.85 10.92 1.46
N VAL A 38 0.95 10.68 2.42
CA VAL A 38 -0.16 11.58 2.72
C VAL A 38 0.34 12.95 3.18
N GLU A 39 1.42 12.99 3.95
CA GLU A 39 2.06 14.23 4.41
C GLU A 39 2.78 14.98 3.28
N LYS A 40 3.45 14.26 2.37
CA LYS A 40 4.21 14.87 1.27
C LYS A 40 3.36 15.34 0.10
N VAL A 41 2.20 14.71 -0.12
CA VAL A 41 1.28 15.11 -1.17
C VAL A 41 0.59 16.40 -0.75
N LYS A 42 1.11 17.53 -1.25
CA LYS A 42 0.52 18.86 -1.08
C LYS A 42 -0.75 18.99 -1.93
N THR A 43 -1.86 18.42 -1.46
CA THR A 43 -3.19 18.66 -2.04
C THR A 43 -4.02 19.54 -1.11
N LYS A 44 -4.87 20.41 -1.68
CA LYS A 44 -5.78 21.27 -0.91
C LYS A 44 -6.72 20.45 0.00
N LYS A 45 -7.05 19.22 -0.39
CA LYS A 45 -7.92 18.31 0.37
C LYS A 45 -7.16 17.07 0.85
N LYS A 46 -7.27 16.73 2.14
CA LYS A 46 -6.66 15.52 2.74
C LYS A 46 -7.20 14.22 2.12
N GLY A 47 -8.47 14.20 1.70
CA GLY A 47 -9.09 13.04 1.05
C GLY A 47 -8.41 12.64 -0.26
N GLU A 48 -7.97 13.63 -1.06
CA GLU A 48 -7.30 13.40 -2.33
C GLU A 48 -5.92 12.79 -2.14
N ALA A 49 -5.11 13.33 -1.22
CA ALA A 49 -3.83 12.75 -0.82
C ALA A 49 -3.99 11.28 -0.39
N ILE A 50 -5.00 10.99 0.43
CA ILE A 50 -5.31 9.62 0.88
C ILE A 50 -5.64 8.72 -0.32
N GLY A 51 -6.44 9.19 -1.29
CA GLY A 51 -6.78 8.45 -2.49
C GLY A 51 -5.56 8.11 -3.36
N ILE A 52 -4.72 9.13 -3.63
CA ILE A 52 -3.48 8.99 -4.41
C ILE A 52 -2.51 8.01 -3.74
N CYS A 53 -2.28 8.20 -2.43
CA CYS A 53 -1.40 7.33 -1.66
C CYS A 53 -1.95 5.92 -1.52
N THR A 54 -3.28 5.74 -1.41
CA THR A 54 -3.90 4.40 -1.39
C THR A 54 -3.67 3.69 -2.72
N LYS A 55 -3.85 4.40 -3.85
CA LYS A 55 -3.61 3.85 -5.19
C LYS A 55 -2.15 3.41 -5.36
N SER A 56 -1.19 4.27 -5.00
CA SER A 56 0.24 4.05 -5.25
C SER A 56 0.91 3.12 -4.22
N VAL A 57 0.61 3.30 -2.93
CA VAL A 57 1.25 2.56 -1.83
C VAL A 57 0.60 1.20 -1.60
N ILE A 58 -0.70 1.03 -1.85
CA ILE A 58 -1.44 -0.18 -1.44
C ILE A 58 -2.02 -0.91 -2.66
N ASN A 59 -2.89 -0.26 -3.44
CA ASN A 59 -3.65 -0.93 -4.49
C ASN A 59 -2.77 -1.48 -5.62
N ARG A 60 -1.69 -0.76 -6.00
CA ARG A 60 -0.70 -1.26 -6.99
C ARG A 60 -0.06 -2.60 -6.59
N LYS A 61 -0.10 -2.97 -5.30
CA LYS A 61 0.43 -4.25 -4.81
C LYS A 61 -0.63 -5.34 -4.67
N GLY A 62 -1.87 -5.07 -5.07
CA GLY A 62 -2.97 -6.04 -5.03
C GLY A 62 -3.63 -6.18 -3.66
N PHE A 63 -3.51 -5.15 -2.81
CA PHE A 63 -4.14 -5.09 -1.49
C PHE A 63 -5.15 -3.94 -1.43
N LYS A 64 -6.11 -4.05 -0.50
CA LYS A 64 -7.04 -2.97 -0.14
C LYS A 64 -6.67 -2.43 1.23
N ARG A 65 -6.87 -1.13 1.42
CA ARG A 65 -6.67 -0.45 2.70
C ARG A 65 -7.92 -0.57 3.57
N GLY A 66 -7.73 -0.84 4.85
CA GLY A 66 -8.73 -0.74 5.92
C GLY A 66 -8.57 0.51 6.76
N LYS A 67 -8.83 0.37 8.07
CA LYS A 67 -8.52 1.43 9.04
C LYS A 67 -7.02 1.69 9.05
N PHE A 68 -6.64 2.96 9.11
CA PHE A 68 -5.26 3.38 9.24
C PHE A 68 -5.17 4.52 10.25
N SER A 69 -4.05 4.59 10.95
CA SER A 69 -3.70 5.74 11.77
C SER A 69 -2.28 6.15 11.46
N CYS A 70 -2.09 7.45 11.23
CA CYS A 70 -0.78 8.06 11.04
C CYS A 70 -0.30 8.83 12.27
N LYS A 71 -1.21 9.17 13.20
CA LYS A 71 -0.86 9.89 14.42
C LYS A 71 -0.21 8.94 15.44
N ARG A 72 0.90 9.37 16.04
CA ARG A 72 1.69 8.66 17.07
C ARG A 72 2.29 7.32 16.61
N LYS A 73 1.45 6.30 16.36
CA LYS A 73 1.86 4.94 15.98
C LYS A 73 1.28 4.57 14.61
N PRO A 74 2.08 4.68 13.52
CA PRO A 74 1.64 4.36 12.17
C PRO A 74 1.16 2.91 12.06
N SER A 75 -0.13 2.73 11.84
CA SER A 75 -0.77 1.41 11.75
C SER A 75 -1.73 1.37 10.57
N ILE A 76 -1.81 0.22 9.92
CA ILE A 76 -2.66 0.02 8.76
C ILE A 76 -3.21 -1.40 8.76
N GLN A 77 -4.51 -1.51 8.55
CA GLN A 77 -5.16 -2.77 8.25
C GLN A 77 -5.16 -2.95 6.73
N LEU A 78 -4.75 -4.13 6.28
CA LEU A 78 -4.76 -4.51 4.88
C LEU A 78 -5.67 -5.72 4.71
N TYR A 79 -6.31 -5.79 3.54
CA TYR A 79 -7.14 -6.92 3.15
C TYR A 79 -6.71 -7.44 1.78
N LYS A 80 -6.93 -8.73 1.54
CA LYS A 80 -6.80 -9.30 0.20
C LYS A 80 -7.82 -8.65 -0.72
N GLY A 81 -7.36 -8.26 -1.90
CA GLY A 81 -8.18 -7.65 -2.93
C GLY A 81 -7.55 -6.36 -3.44
N GLY A 82 -7.93 -5.94 -4.65
CA GLY A 82 -7.34 -4.78 -5.33
C GLY A 82 -7.25 -5.09 -6.81
N LYS A 83 -7.57 -4.12 -7.67
CA LYS A 83 -7.46 -4.31 -9.13
C LYS A 83 -5.98 -4.54 -9.46
N ARG A 84 -5.58 -5.79 -9.72
CA ARG A 84 -4.36 -6.06 -10.48
C ARG A 84 -4.56 -5.37 -11.81
N ARG A 85 -3.69 -4.42 -12.18
CA ARG A 85 -3.70 -3.86 -13.54
C ARG A 85 -3.59 -5.06 -14.50
N LYS A 86 -4.61 -5.29 -15.33
CA LYS A 86 -4.41 -6.07 -16.56
C LYS A 86 -3.25 -5.36 -17.27
N LYS A 87 -2.20 -6.10 -17.67
CA LYS A 87 -1.12 -5.53 -18.47
C LYS A 87 -1.76 -5.06 -19.78
N THR A 88 -2.10 -3.79 -19.89
CA THR A 88 -2.46 -3.21 -21.18
C THR A 88 -1.18 -3.24 -22.00
N ARG A 89 -1.08 -4.18 -22.95
CA ARG A 89 -0.03 -4.14 -23.98
C ARG A 89 -0.11 -2.76 -24.60
N LYS A 90 0.98 -1.99 -24.53
CA LYS A 90 1.09 -0.70 -25.21
C LYS A 90 0.91 -1.04 -26.70
N ARG A 91 -0.25 -0.70 -27.29
CA ARG A 91 -0.40 -0.82 -28.75
C ARG A 91 0.63 0.16 -29.33
N ARG A 92 1.72 -0.37 -29.89
CA ARG A 92 2.60 0.41 -30.76
C ARG A 92 1.69 0.91 -31.88
N ARG A 93 1.38 2.20 -31.90
CA ARG A 93 0.83 2.85 -33.09
C ARG A 93 1.96 2.77 -34.12
N LYS A 94 1.76 1.96 -35.16
CA LYS A 94 2.50 2.05 -36.41
C LYS A 94 1.83 3.13 -37.22
#